data_AF-A0A1V3KXE2-F1
#
_entry.id   AF-A0A1V3KXE2-F1
#
_cell.length_a   1.000
_cell.length_b   1.000
_cell.length_c   1.000
_cell.angle_alpha   90.00
_cell.angle_beta   90.00
_cell.angle_gamma   90.00
#
_symmetry.space_group_name_H-M   'P 1'
#
loop_
_entity.id
_entity.type
_entity.pdbx_description
1 polymer ?
#
loop_
_entity_poly.entity_id
_entity_poly.type
_entity_poly.pdbx_seq_one_letter_code
_entity_poly.pdbx_strand_id
1 'polypeptide(L)'
;MCQKSYVLELGQTIISRRILSELSVDKIKEFLSYHQCGYIMSMEGKWVHKSYDPNMKTVVNYYPIDNDSIVIETCLMDSETYQTEVYFISECHDRKRGYFDWMLHQSRKSPFTLGNVVCTAEVKKSLGMQHIHRLIEKQLSYDWGMVGLGDWTLNDRAVENGGRVLSHHYIGDEYVYVLTEADRSSTTIMLEYEY
;
A
#
# COMPACT_ATOMS: atom_id res chain seq x y z
N MET A 1 32.07 24.05 12.38
CA MET A 1 32.02 22.62 12.00
C MET A 1 30.70 22.39 11.30
N CYS A 2 30.70 22.14 9.98
CA CYS A 2 29.49 21.73 9.26
C CYS A 2 29.00 20.41 9.85
N GLN A 3 27.92 20.43 10.62
CA GLN A 3 27.14 19.21 10.86
C GLN A 3 26.69 18.73 9.48
N LYS A 4 27.24 17.60 9.01
CA LYS A 4 26.66 16.89 7.87
C LYS A 4 25.19 16.65 8.22
N SER A 5 24.28 17.20 7.44
CA SER A 5 22.85 16.94 7.57
C SER A 5 22.64 15.44 7.44
N TYR A 6 22.21 14.79 8.52
CA TYR A 6 21.89 13.37 8.51
C TYR A 6 20.72 13.14 7.55
N VAL A 7 20.90 12.23 6.59
CA VAL A 7 19.87 11.82 5.64
C VAL A 7 19.25 10.54 6.21
N LEU A 8 17.94 10.57 6.43
CA LEU A 8 17.22 9.42 6.97
C LEU A 8 17.19 8.27 5.95
N GLU A 9 17.44 7.05 6.41
CA GLU A 9 17.20 5.85 5.61
C GLU A 9 15.72 5.48 5.68
N LEU A 10 15.05 5.40 4.52
CA LEU A 10 13.62 5.09 4.45
C LEU A 10 13.33 3.58 4.46
N GLY A 11 14.28 2.78 3.98
CA GLY A 11 14.10 1.33 3.79
C GLY A 11 12.86 1.01 2.94
N GLN A 12 12.09 0.00 3.33
CA GLN A 12 10.89 -0.41 2.57
C GLN A 12 9.80 0.66 2.67
N THR A 13 9.40 1.25 1.54
CA THR A 13 8.37 2.30 1.51
C THR A 13 7.02 1.71 1.10
N ILE A 14 6.04 1.79 2.00
CA ILE A 14 4.67 1.34 1.80
C ILE A 14 3.76 2.56 1.64
N ILE A 15 2.94 2.57 0.59
CA ILE A 15 2.07 3.68 0.24
C ILE A 15 0.62 3.22 0.29
N SER A 16 -0.26 4.02 0.91
CA SER A 16 -1.69 3.71 0.94
C SER A 16 -2.31 3.76 -0.45
N ARG A 17 -3.41 3.01 -0.65
CA ARG A 17 -4.17 3.05 -1.91
C ARG A 17 -4.60 4.48 -2.26
N ARG A 18 -5.06 5.23 -1.26
CA ARG A 18 -5.57 6.59 -1.43
C ARG A 18 -4.48 7.55 -1.91
N ILE A 19 -3.29 7.47 -1.32
CA ILE A 19 -2.12 8.28 -1.75
C ILE A 19 -1.82 8.04 -3.22
N LEU A 20 -1.77 6.78 -3.68
CA LEU A 20 -1.53 6.45 -5.09
C LEU A 20 -2.63 6.95 -6.03
N SER A 21 -3.88 7.04 -5.56
CA SER A 21 -5.00 7.52 -6.37
C SER A 21 -5.12 9.04 -6.44
N GLU A 22 -4.66 9.75 -5.41
CA GLU A 22 -4.87 11.20 -5.28
C GLU A 22 -3.60 12.01 -5.63
N LEU A 23 -2.41 11.42 -5.51
CA LEU A 23 -1.15 12.13 -5.74
C LEU A 23 -0.42 11.62 -6.98
N SER A 24 0.24 12.55 -7.68
CA SER A 24 1.18 12.18 -8.74
C SER A 24 2.45 11.56 -8.16
N VAL A 25 3.12 10.75 -8.98
CA VAL A 25 4.43 10.16 -8.65
C VAL A 25 5.45 11.23 -8.22
N ASP A 26 5.47 12.37 -8.90
CA ASP A 26 6.41 13.46 -8.57
C ASP A 26 6.10 14.08 -7.21
N LYS A 27 4.81 14.23 -6.86
CA LYS A 27 4.39 14.75 -5.56
C LYS A 27 4.76 13.78 -4.43
N ILE A 28 4.57 12.48 -4.64
CA ILE A 28 4.99 11.44 -3.69
C ILE A 28 6.50 11.50 -3.47
N LYS A 29 7.29 11.57 -4.55
CA LYS A 29 8.77 11.69 -4.48
C LYS A 29 9.22 12.96 -3.77
N GLU A 30 8.54 14.08 -4.01
CA GLU A 30 8.79 15.35 -3.32
C GLU A 30 8.63 15.19 -1.80
N PHE A 31 7.51 14.65 -1.33
CA PHE A 31 7.28 14.45 0.11
C PHE A 31 8.24 13.44 0.74
N LEU A 32 8.54 12.34 0.04
CA LEU A 32 9.57 11.39 0.48
C LEU A 32 10.94 12.08 0.62
N SER A 33 11.32 12.93 -0.34
CA SER A 33 12.57 13.70 -0.27
C SER A 33 12.57 14.69 0.89
N TYR A 34 11.45 15.35 1.18
CA TYR A 34 11.33 16.23 2.34
C TYR A 34 11.49 15.46 3.64
N HIS A 35 10.85 14.30 3.77
CA HIS A 35 10.99 13.44 4.94
C HIS A 35 12.42 12.94 5.10
N GLN A 36 13.05 12.50 4.01
CA GLN A 36 14.42 12.00 4.01
C GLN A 36 15.45 13.05 4.43
N CYS A 37 15.25 14.30 4.00
CA CYS A 37 16.17 15.41 4.23
C CYS A 37 15.82 16.27 5.45
N GLY A 38 14.80 15.91 6.24
CA GLY A 38 14.46 16.69 7.44
C GLY A 38 13.66 17.96 7.19
N TYR A 39 13.08 18.16 6.00
CA TYR A 39 12.24 19.33 5.72
C TYR A 39 10.81 19.09 6.23
N ILE A 40 10.36 19.97 7.12
CA ILE A 40 9.02 19.93 7.73
C ILE A 40 8.35 21.30 7.63
N MET A 41 7.01 21.30 7.63
CA MET A 41 6.23 22.53 7.76
C MET A 41 6.11 22.91 9.23
N SER A 42 6.46 24.14 9.57
CA SER A 42 6.25 24.69 10.92
C SER A 42 4.77 25.04 11.15
N MET A 43 4.38 25.25 12.41
CA MET A 43 3.04 25.74 12.76
C MET A 43 2.71 27.11 12.15
N GLU A 44 3.72 27.89 11.75
CA GLU A 44 3.55 29.18 11.07
C GLU A 44 3.45 29.05 9.54
N GLY A 45 3.42 27.83 8.99
CA GLY A 45 3.37 27.59 7.55
C GLY A 45 4.69 27.87 6.83
N LYS A 46 5.83 27.78 7.53
CA LYS A 46 7.17 27.95 6.94
C LYS A 46 7.89 26.61 6.87
N TRP A 47 8.55 26.34 5.75
CA TRP A 47 9.46 25.21 5.62
C TRP A 47 10.71 25.42 6.49
N VAL A 48 11.00 24.43 7.34
CA VAL A 48 12.18 24.42 8.22
C VAL A 48 12.91 23.09 8.10
N HIS A 49 14.22 23.11 8.33
CA HIS A 49 15.04 21.91 8.36
C HIS A 49 15.23 21.44 9.81
N LYS A 50 14.89 20.18 10.08
CA LYS A 50 15.06 19.49 11.35
C LYS A 50 16.11 18.40 11.19
N SER A 51 17.24 18.53 11.88
CA SER A 51 18.24 17.46 11.96
C SER A 51 17.68 16.30 12.78
N TYR A 52 17.83 15.07 12.27
CA TYR A 52 17.47 13.87 13.01
C TYR A 52 18.62 13.39 13.89
N ASP A 53 18.27 12.80 15.03
CA ASP A 53 19.21 12.00 15.83
C ASP A 53 19.39 10.64 15.13
N PRO A 54 20.62 10.23 14.77
CA PRO A 54 20.89 8.94 14.14
C PRO A 54 20.38 7.73 14.94
N ASN A 55 20.14 7.86 16.24
CA ASN A 55 19.64 6.79 17.10
C ASN A 55 18.11 6.76 17.22
N MET A 56 17.39 7.65 16.53
CA MET A 56 15.93 7.63 16.52
C MET A 56 15.43 6.35 15.85
N LYS A 57 14.59 5.61 16.60
CA LYS A 57 13.90 4.43 16.07
C LYS A 57 12.70 4.79 15.20
N THR A 58 12.12 5.96 15.41
CA THR A 58 10.92 6.39 14.69
C THR A 58 11.00 7.87 14.37
N VAL A 59 10.67 8.23 13.13
CA VAL A 59 10.54 9.60 12.66
C VAL A 59 9.17 9.74 11.99
N VAL A 60 8.36 10.68 12.46
CA VAL A 60 7.04 10.98 11.87
C VAL A 60 6.98 12.45 11.50
N ASN A 61 6.62 12.73 10.26
CA ASN A 61 6.32 14.08 9.79
C ASN A 61 4.93 14.14 9.18
N TYR A 62 4.35 15.34 9.20
CA TYR A 62 3.04 15.64 8.66
C TYR A 62 3.17 16.71 7.58
N TYR A 63 2.56 16.46 6.42
CA TYR A 63 2.58 17.35 5.27
C TYR A 63 1.14 17.77 4.94
N PRO A 64 0.75 19.02 5.27
CA PRO A 64 -0.60 19.51 4.99
C PRO A 64 -0.89 19.50 3.49
N ILE A 65 -2.08 19.03 3.11
CA ILE A 65 -2.60 19.08 1.74
C ILE A 65 -4.11 19.29 1.78
N ASP A 66 -4.57 20.37 1.15
CA ASP A 66 -5.98 20.80 1.16
C ASP A 66 -6.62 20.72 2.56
N ASN A 67 -7.55 19.78 2.78
CA ASN A 67 -8.29 19.57 4.03
C ASN A 67 -7.78 18.37 4.85
N ASP A 68 -6.63 17.80 4.51
CA ASP A 68 -6.06 16.60 5.13
C ASP A 68 -4.55 16.80 5.37
N SER A 69 -3.85 15.77 5.83
CA SER A 69 -2.39 15.78 5.97
C SER A 69 -1.82 14.42 5.64
N ILE A 70 -0.75 14.40 4.86
CA ILE A 70 0.01 13.17 4.61
C ILE A 70 0.91 12.93 5.81
N VAL A 71 0.79 11.75 6.39
CA VAL A 71 1.72 11.22 7.38
C VAL A 71 2.79 10.44 6.62
N ILE A 72 4.05 10.76 6.90
CA ILE A 72 5.17 9.91 6.54
C ILE A 72 5.85 9.50 7.84
N GLU A 73 5.74 8.22 8.16
CA GLU A 73 6.33 7.59 9.33
C GLU A 73 7.41 6.62 8.87
N THR A 74 8.63 6.76 9.40
CA THR A 74 9.74 5.83 9.18
C THR A 74 10.14 5.22 10.51
N CYS A 75 10.08 3.88 10.60
CA CYS A 75 10.33 3.11 11.80
C CYS A 75 11.45 2.08 11.56
N LEU A 76 12.35 1.93 12.53
CA LEU A 76 13.32 0.84 12.59
C LEU A 76 12.61 -0.42 13.06
N MET A 77 12.56 -1.43 12.19
CA MET A 77 11.92 -2.71 12.45
C MET A 77 12.86 -3.63 13.25
N ASP A 78 12.30 -4.69 13.84
CA ASP A 78 13.07 -5.71 14.58
C ASP A 78 14.13 -6.41 13.71
N SER A 79 13.97 -6.38 12.38
CA SER A 79 14.95 -6.85 11.40
C SER A 79 16.14 -5.92 11.18
N GLU A 80 16.27 -4.85 11.98
CA GLU A 80 17.28 -3.78 11.84
C GLU A 80 17.22 -3.04 10.48
N THR A 81 16.07 -3.10 9.81
CA THR A 81 15.80 -2.36 8.58
C THR A 81 14.73 -1.32 8.81
N TYR A 82 14.80 -0.19 8.12
CA TYR A 82 13.74 0.81 8.16
C TYR A 82 12.53 0.40 7.30
N GLN A 83 11.34 0.79 7.74
CA GLN A 83 10.11 0.77 6.96
C GLN A 83 9.47 2.15 7.04
N THR A 84 9.13 2.72 5.88
CA THR A 84 8.40 3.97 5.76
C THR A 84 6.96 3.69 5.35
N GLU A 85 5.98 4.24 6.06
CA GLU A 85 4.57 4.23 5.68
C GLU A 85 4.11 5.64 5.28
N VAL A 86 3.42 5.74 4.15
CA VAL A 86 2.86 6.99 3.60
C VAL A 86 1.36 6.86 3.45
N TYR A 87 0.61 7.67 4.18
CA TYR A 87 -0.86 7.62 4.22
C TYR A 87 -1.44 8.96 4.67
N PHE A 88 -2.72 9.21 4.41
CA PHE A 88 -3.43 10.38 4.94
C PHE A 88 -3.74 10.22 6.43
N ILE A 89 -3.70 11.31 7.20
CA ILE A 89 -3.98 11.25 8.64
C ILE A 89 -5.40 10.75 8.91
N SER A 90 -6.35 11.02 8.00
CA SER A 90 -7.71 10.52 8.09
C SER A 90 -7.83 8.98 8.05
N GLU A 91 -6.85 8.28 7.48
CA GLU A 91 -6.79 6.80 7.37
C GLU A 91 -5.84 6.16 8.39
N CYS A 92 -5.34 6.90 9.39
CA CYS A 92 -4.37 6.39 10.37
C CYS A 92 -4.85 5.18 11.19
N HIS A 93 -6.15 5.09 11.47
CA HIS A 93 -6.75 3.96 12.18
C HIS A 93 -7.27 2.86 11.23
N ASP A 94 -7.25 3.09 9.92
CA ASP A 94 -7.67 2.10 8.94
C ASP A 94 -6.51 1.13 8.64
N ARG A 95 -6.56 -0.03 9.29
CA ARG A 95 -5.60 -1.11 9.07
C ARG A 95 -5.84 -1.88 7.77
N LYS A 96 -6.82 -1.49 6.95
CA LYS A 96 -7.23 -2.13 5.69
C LYS A 96 -7.21 -1.14 4.50
N ARG A 97 -6.54 0.01 4.66
CA ARG A 97 -6.43 1.07 3.64
C ARG A 97 -5.74 0.68 2.33
N GLY A 98 -5.11 -0.50 2.27
CA GLY A 98 -4.29 -0.97 1.15
C GLY A 98 -2.85 -0.50 1.29
N TYR A 99 -1.90 -1.36 0.89
CA TYR A 99 -0.48 -1.22 1.29
C TYR A 99 0.45 -1.51 0.13
N PHE A 100 0.56 -0.60 -0.82
CA PHE A 100 1.40 -0.79 -2.00
C PHE A 100 2.88 -0.57 -1.65
N ASP A 101 3.71 -1.60 -1.83
CA ASP A 101 5.16 -1.42 -1.84
C ASP A 101 5.54 -0.51 -3.02
N TRP A 102 6.18 0.62 -2.73
CA TRP A 102 6.48 1.66 -3.70
C TRP A 102 7.43 1.20 -4.81
N MET A 103 8.39 0.33 -4.48
CA MET A 103 9.37 -0.18 -5.44
C MET A 103 8.74 -1.26 -6.32
N LEU A 104 7.94 -2.16 -5.74
CA LEU A 104 7.20 -3.16 -6.51
C LEU A 104 6.16 -2.50 -7.41
N HIS A 105 5.41 -1.52 -6.91
CA HIS A 105 4.41 -0.79 -7.68
C HIS A 105 5.00 -0.11 -8.91
N GLN A 106 6.17 0.53 -8.78
CA GLN A 106 6.84 1.17 -9.92
C GLN A 106 7.49 0.18 -10.90
N SER A 107 7.94 -0.98 -10.42
CA SER A 107 8.67 -1.96 -11.24
C SER A 107 7.78 -2.95 -11.99
N ARG A 108 6.56 -3.21 -11.50
CA ARG A 108 5.57 -4.11 -12.11
C ARG A 108 5.02 -3.50 -13.40
N LYS A 109 5.65 -3.85 -14.53
CA LYS A 109 5.24 -3.41 -15.89
C LYS A 109 4.19 -4.31 -16.54
N SER A 110 3.98 -5.51 -16.01
CA SER A 110 3.01 -6.47 -16.49
C SER A 110 1.95 -6.75 -15.42
N PRO A 111 0.70 -7.02 -15.80
CA PRO A 111 -0.32 -7.48 -14.87
C PRO A 111 0.08 -8.77 -14.16
N PHE A 112 -0.46 -8.98 -12.96
CA PHE A 112 -0.36 -10.26 -12.25
C PHE A 112 -0.93 -11.40 -13.10
N THR A 113 -0.23 -12.53 -13.15
CA THR A 113 -0.71 -13.71 -13.89
C THR A 113 -1.83 -14.39 -13.11
N LEU A 114 -3.03 -14.40 -13.68
CA LEU A 114 -4.17 -15.15 -13.17
C LEU A 114 -4.22 -16.56 -13.76
N GLY A 115 -4.96 -17.45 -13.09
CA GLY A 115 -5.34 -18.74 -13.66
C GLY A 115 -6.64 -18.66 -14.47
N ASN A 116 -7.31 -19.80 -14.63
CA ASN A 116 -8.67 -19.81 -15.16
C ASN A 116 -9.60 -19.06 -14.22
N VAL A 117 -10.08 -17.89 -14.65
CA VAL A 117 -10.95 -17.04 -13.85
C VAL A 117 -12.35 -17.65 -13.78
N VAL A 118 -12.79 -17.97 -12.57
CA VAL A 118 -14.11 -18.53 -12.28
C VAL A 118 -14.75 -17.78 -11.11
N CYS A 119 -16.07 -17.87 -10.98
CA CYS A 119 -16.79 -17.36 -9.82
C CYS A 119 -17.79 -18.39 -9.31
N THR A 120 -18.13 -18.32 -8.03
CA THR A 120 -19.19 -19.16 -7.45
C THR A 120 -20.55 -18.81 -8.05
N ALA A 121 -21.50 -19.73 -7.95
CA ALA A 121 -22.85 -19.50 -8.44
C ALA A 121 -23.51 -18.30 -7.73
N GLU A 122 -23.20 -18.10 -6.45
CA GLU A 122 -23.77 -16.99 -5.68
C GLU A 122 -23.11 -15.66 -6.05
N VAL A 123 -21.79 -15.61 -6.30
CA VAL A 123 -21.15 -14.39 -6.87
C VAL A 123 -21.82 -14.00 -8.19
N LYS A 124 -22.08 -14.96 -9.08
CA LYS A 124 -22.75 -14.69 -10.37
C LYS A 124 -24.18 -14.15 -10.20
N LYS A 125 -24.85 -14.52 -9.10
CA LYS A 125 -26.22 -14.09 -8.77
C LYS A 125 -26.26 -12.73 -8.07
N SER A 126 -25.35 -12.50 -7.13
CA SER A 126 -25.33 -11.31 -6.28
C SER A 126 -24.56 -10.14 -6.91
N LEU A 127 -23.54 -10.42 -7.72
CA LEU A 127 -22.72 -9.38 -8.35
C LEU A 127 -23.01 -9.24 -9.85
N GLY A 128 -23.21 -7.99 -10.28
CA GLY A 128 -23.22 -7.65 -11.70
C GLY A 128 -21.85 -7.85 -12.35
N MET A 129 -21.83 -8.08 -13.67
CA MET A 129 -20.60 -8.33 -14.41
C MET A 129 -19.57 -7.20 -14.27
N GLN A 130 -20.02 -5.94 -14.13
CA GLN A 130 -19.11 -4.81 -13.88
C GLN A 130 -18.32 -4.96 -12.57
N HIS A 131 -18.91 -5.53 -11.51
CA HIS A 131 -18.23 -5.75 -10.24
C HIS A 131 -17.22 -6.89 -10.35
N ILE A 132 -17.59 -7.96 -11.05
CA ILE A 132 -16.68 -9.09 -11.33
C ILE A 132 -15.47 -8.61 -12.13
N HIS A 133 -15.67 -7.81 -13.18
CA HIS A 133 -14.57 -7.23 -13.95
C HIS A 133 -13.65 -6.36 -13.09
N ARG A 134 -14.22 -5.53 -12.22
CA ARG A 134 -13.43 -4.69 -11.30
C ARG A 134 -12.60 -5.51 -10.30
N LEU A 135 -13.11 -6.65 -9.83
CA LEU A 135 -12.36 -7.58 -8.98
C LEU A 135 -11.17 -8.18 -9.74
N ILE A 136 -11.38 -8.56 -11.00
CA ILE A 136 -10.32 -9.06 -11.88
C ILE A 136 -9.26 -7.98 -12.11
N GLU A 137 -9.65 -6.75 -12.42
CA GLU A 137 -8.74 -5.61 -12.61
C GLU A 137 -7.91 -5.33 -11.35
N LYS A 138 -8.51 -5.39 -10.16
CA LYS A 138 -7.81 -5.25 -8.88
C LYS A 138 -6.79 -6.37 -8.68
N GLN A 139 -7.17 -7.62 -8.92
CA GLN A 139 -6.25 -8.75 -8.82
C GLN A 139 -5.08 -8.63 -9.82
N LEU A 140 -5.36 -8.23 -11.06
CA LEU A 140 -4.37 -7.99 -12.11
C LEU A 140 -3.40 -6.84 -11.76
N SER A 141 -3.87 -5.82 -11.04
CA SER A 141 -3.10 -4.64 -10.64
C SER A 141 -2.41 -4.78 -9.29
N TYR A 142 -2.38 -5.99 -8.73
CA TYR A 142 -1.78 -6.28 -7.43
C TYR A 142 -2.45 -5.54 -6.26
N ASP A 143 -3.71 -5.14 -6.41
CA ASP A 143 -4.49 -4.57 -5.32
C ASP A 143 -5.10 -5.70 -4.49
N TRP A 144 -4.46 -6.01 -3.35
CA TRP A 144 -4.92 -7.07 -2.45
C TRP A 144 -6.13 -6.68 -1.59
N GLY A 145 -6.64 -5.47 -1.79
CA GLY A 145 -7.88 -5.02 -1.17
C GLY A 145 -7.70 -4.69 0.30
N MET A 146 -8.68 -5.09 1.10
CA MET A 146 -8.85 -4.73 2.51
C MET A 146 -8.25 -5.75 3.48
N VAL A 147 -7.07 -6.28 3.14
CA VAL A 147 -6.26 -7.13 4.03
C VAL A 147 -5.19 -6.31 4.75
N GLY A 148 -4.66 -6.82 5.86
CA GLY A 148 -3.64 -6.12 6.64
C GLY A 148 -2.29 -6.05 5.93
N LEU A 149 -1.37 -5.20 6.41
CA LEU A 149 -0.02 -5.06 5.84
C LEU A 149 0.75 -6.39 5.76
N GLY A 150 0.61 -7.24 6.78
CA GLY A 150 1.22 -8.57 6.81
C GLY A 150 0.75 -9.46 5.66
N ASP A 151 -0.57 -9.55 5.46
CA ASP A 151 -1.16 -10.32 4.36
C ASP A 151 -0.82 -9.73 2.99
N TRP A 152 -0.78 -8.39 2.90
CA TRP A 152 -0.31 -7.69 1.70
C TRP A 152 1.12 -8.10 1.33
N THR A 153 2.02 -8.10 2.31
CA THR A 153 3.43 -8.51 2.14
C THR A 153 3.54 -9.98 1.77
N LEU A 154 2.72 -10.86 2.37
CA LEU A 154 2.68 -12.28 2.03
C LEU A 154 2.21 -12.50 0.59
N ASN A 155 1.18 -11.78 0.14
CA ASN A 155 0.73 -11.83 -1.25
C ASN A 155 1.82 -11.36 -2.21
N ASP A 156 2.50 -10.25 -1.91
CA ASP A 156 3.61 -9.77 -2.75
C ASP A 156 4.75 -10.79 -2.86
N ARG A 157 5.11 -11.44 -1.77
CA ARG A 157 6.09 -12.55 -1.79
C ARG A 157 5.57 -13.77 -2.54
N ALA A 158 4.28 -14.08 -2.46
CA ALA A 158 3.66 -15.20 -3.15
C ALA A 158 3.59 -14.99 -4.67
N VAL A 159 3.46 -13.74 -5.13
CA VAL A 159 3.61 -13.39 -6.54
C VAL A 159 4.99 -13.79 -7.06
N GLU A 160 6.05 -13.46 -6.32
CA GLU A 160 7.44 -13.65 -6.75
C GLU A 160 7.91 -15.11 -6.59
N ASN A 161 7.46 -15.80 -5.54
CA ASN A 161 7.97 -17.12 -5.14
C ASN A 161 7.02 -18.28 -5.48
N GLY A 162 5.94 -18.04 -6.24
CA GLY A 162 5.01 -19.09 -6.65
C GLY A 162 4.07 -19.57 -5.55
N GLY A 163 3.63 -18.68 -4.66
CA GLY A 163 2.64 -18.96 -3.62
C GLY A 163 1.20 -18.63 -4.04
N ARG A 164 0.22 -19.07 -3.24
CA ARG A 164 -1.19 -18.67 -3.37
C ARG A 164 -1.35 -17.19 -3.01
N VAL A 165 -2.20 -16.49 -3.75
CA VAL A 165 -2.55 -15.08 -3.49
C VAL A 165 -4.03 -14.99 -3.14
N LEU A 166 -4.37 -14.32 -2.03
CA LEU A 166 -5.75 -14.10 -1.60
C LEU A 166 -5.99 -12.61 -1.36
N SER A 167 -6.86 -12.00 -2.16
CA SER A 167 -7.30 -10.61 -1.94
C SER A 167 -8.74 -10.58 -1.42
N HIS A 168 -9.08 -9.50 -0.69
CA HIS A 168 -10.40 -9.32 -0.07
C HIS A 168 -10.94 -7.94 -0.42
N HIS A 169 -12.17 -7.85 -0.92
CA HIS A 169 -12.77 -6.58 -1.38
C HIS A 169 -14.19 -6.42 -0.88
N TYR A 170 -14.60 -5.18 -0.64
CA TYR A 170 -16.01 -4.82 -0.49
C TYR A 170 -16.49 -4.15 -1.77
N ILE A 171 -17.40 -4.81 -2.49
CA ILE A 171 -17.90 -4.34 -3.79
C ILE A 171 -19.32 -4.80 -4.03
N GLY A 172 -20.17 -3.91 -4.55
CA GLY A 172 -21.58 -4.24 -4.79
C GLY A 172 -22.31 -4.65 -3.52
N ASP A 173 -22.01 -3.99 -2.41
CA ASP A 173 -22.52 -4.25 -1.05
C ASP A 173 -22.17 -5.64 -0.47
N GLU A 174 -21.25 -6.38 -1.09
CA GLU A 174 -20.79 -7.70 -0.66
C GLU A 174 -19.30 -7.72 -0.30
N TYR A 175 -18.93 -8.60 0.64
CA TYR A 175 -17.53 -8.95 0.92
C TYR A 175 -17.12 -10.15 0.05
N VAL A 176 -16.01 -10.01 -0.67
CA VAL A 176 -15.62 -10.92 -1.76
C VAL A 176 -14.14 -11.24 -1.67
N TYR A 177 -13.82 -12.54 -1.63
CA TYR A 177 -12.46 -13.03 -1.81
C TYR A 177 -12.16 -13.30 -3.29
N VAL A 178 -10.92 -13.00 -3.69
CA VAL A 178 -10.35 -13.45 -4.97
C VAL A 178 -9.09 -14.24 -4.68
N LEU A 179 -9.13 -15.54 -4.94
CA LEU A 179 -8.06 -16.48 -4.64
C LEU A 179 -7.42 -16.95 -5.94
N THR A 180 -6.12 -16.73 -6.10
CA THR A 180 -5.33 -17.29 -7.20
C THR A 180 -4.42 -18.38 -6.66
N GLU A 181 -4.56 -19.61 -7.18
CA GLU A 181 -3.79 -20.77 -6.73
C GLU A 181 -2.30 -20.62 -7.00
N ALA A 182 -1.48 -21.32 -6.20
CA ALA A 182 -0.02 -21.24 -6.26
C ALA A 182 0.54 -21.60 -7.65
N ASP A 183 -0.04 -22.61 -8.29
CA ASP A 183 0.31 -23.07 -9.64
C ASP A 183 -0.37 -22.27 -10.76
N ARG A 184 -1.13 -21.21 -10.41
CA ARG A 184 -1.94 -20.41 -11.33
C ARG A 184 -2.92 -21.25 -12.15
N SER A 185 -3.40 -22.38 -11.63
CA SER A 185 -4.40 -23.22 -12.31
C SER A 185 -5.78 -22.54 -12.37
N SER A 186 -6.14 -21.79 -11.32
CA SER A 186 -7.41 -21.08 -11.21
C SER A 186 -7.28 -19.76 -10.45
N THR A 187 -8.19 -18.84 -10.77
CA THR A 187 -8.48 -17.64 -9.99
C THR A 187 -9.97 -17.64 -9.66
N THR A 188 -10.31 -17.93 -8.41
CA THR A 188 -11.70 -18.09 -7.96
C THR A 188 -12.18 -16.85 -7.23
N ILE A 189 -13.32 -16.31 -7.67
CA ILE A 189 -14.04 -15.22 -7.01
C ILE A 189 -15.20 -15.81 -6.21
N MET A 190 -15.24 -15.56 -4.91
CA MET A 190 -16.23 -16.11 -3.99
C MET A 190 -16.62 -15.08 -2.93
N LEU A 191 -17.83 -15.17 -2.38
CA LEU A 191 -18.25 -14.33 -1.26
C LEU A 191 -17.47 -14.74 0.00
N GLU A 192 -17.28 -13.80 0.93
CA GLU A 192 -16.47 -14.01 2.14
C GLU A 192 -16.91 -15.23 2.95
N TYR A 193 -18.23 -15.44 3.07
CA TYR A 193 -18.79 -16.56 3.85
C TYR A 193 -18.69 -17.92 3.15
N GLU A 194 -18.27 -17.97 1.89
CA GLU A 194 -18.05 -19.22 1.15
C GLU A 194 -16.65 -19.82 1.42
N TYR A 195 -15.75 -19.06 2.05
CA TYR A 195 -14.37 -19.42 2.38
C TYR A 195 -14.22 -19.78 3.86
#